data_AF-A4EUM2-F1
#
_entry.id   AF-A4EUM2-F1
#
_cell.length_a   1.000
_cell.length_b   1.000
_cell.length_c   1.000
_cell.angle_alpha   90.00
_cell.angle_beta   90.00
_cell.angle_gamma   90.00
#
_symmetry.space_group_name_H-M   'P 1'
#
loop_
_entity.id
_entity.type
_entity.pdbx_description
1 polymer ?
#
loop_
_entity_poly.entity_id
_entity_poly.type
_entity_poly.pdbx_seq_one_letter_code
_entity_poly.pdbx_strand_id
1 'polypeptide(L)' 'MANGFAVSDLKAMSAISLILKEMKILVEPGEAVAVAAAQKHAEEWEGKSVVAIVSGSNADLSLIADCALGASCRL' A
#
# COMPACT_ATOMS: atom_id res chain seq x y z
N MET A 1 -7.21 -1.92 -24.94
CA MET A 1 -7.05 -2.78 -23.74
C MET A 1 -6.44 -1.91 -22.65
N ALA A 2 -7.03 -1.87 -21.45
CA ALA A 2 -6.47 -1.08 -20.35
C ALA A 2 -5.29 -1.83 -19.73
N ASN A 3 -4.17 -1.14 -19.45
CA ASN A 3 -3.05 -1.69 -18.70
C ASN A 3 -3.47 -1.97 -17.25
N GLY A 4 -2.87 -2.99 -16.65
CA GLY A 4 -3.07 -3.35 -15.25
C GLY A 4 -1.75 -3.73 -14.59
N PHE A 5 -1.65 -3.49 -13.28
CA PHE A 5 -0.48 -3.82 -12.48
C PHE A 5 -0.83 -4.86 -11.41
N ALA A 6 0.10 -5.76 -11.14
CA ALA A 6 0.03 -6.70 -10.04
C ALA A 6 1.09 -6.37 -8.99
N VAL A 7 0.72 -6.53 -7.72
CA VAL A 7 1.59 -6.33 -6.55
C VAL A 7 1.60 -7.60 -5.72
N SER A 8 2.71 -7.85 -5.04
CA SER A 8 2.78 -8.91 -4.05
C SER A 8 2.27 -8.42 -2.70
N ASP A 9 1.82 -9.34 -1.86
CA ASP A 9 1.38 -9.06 -0.50
C ASP A 9 2.45 -8.28 0.28
N LEU A 10 3.73 -8.67 0.17
CA LEU A 10 4.83 -7.94 0.79
C LEU A 10 4.89 -6.46 0.40
N LYS A 11 4.60 -6.13 -0.87
CA LYS A 11 4.55 -4.73 -1.33
C LYS A 11 3.31 -4.01 -0.81
N ALA A 12 2.16 -4.69 -0.78
CA ALA A 12 0.95 -4.14 -0.17
C ALA A 12 1.20 -3.81 1.32
N MET A 13 1.77 -4.73 2.09
CA MET A 13 2.11 -4.53 3.51
C MET A 13 3.11 -3.38 3.72
N SER A 14 4.11 -3.27 2.84
CA SER A 14 5.06 -2.14 2.89
C SER A 14 4.36 -0.81 2.62
N ALA A 15 3.38 -0.78 1.70
CA ALA A 15 2.58 0.41 1.42
C ALA A 15 1.64 0.78 2.59
N ILE A 16 1.10 -0.19 3.34
CA ILE A 16 0.38 0.09 4.60
C ILE A 16 1.29 0.87 5.56
N SER A 17 2.53 0.43 5.74
CA SER A 17 3.51 1.11 6.61
C SER A 17 3.74 2.57 6.18
N LEU A 18 3.83 2.83 4.88
CA LEU A 18 3.97 4.18 4.32
C LEU A 18 2.72 5.04 4.58
N ILE A 19 1.53 4.51 4.26
CA ILE A 19 0.25 5.21 4.45
C ILE A 19 0.06 5.56 5.93
N LEU A 20 0.36 4.64 6.84
CA LEU A 20 0.28 4.88 8.27
C LEU A 20 1.29 5.95 8.72
N LYS A 21 2.53 5.91 8.23
CA LYS A 21 3.59 6.85 8.65
C LYS A 21 3.34 8.26 8.12
N GLU A 22 2.95 8.40 6.87
CA GLU A 22 2.84 9.71 6.21
C GLU A 22 1.42 10.30 6.32
N MET A 23 0.39 9.47 6.15
CA MET A 23 -0.99 9.93 6.09
C MET A 23 -1.75 9.74 7.41
N LYS A 24 -1.22 8.90 8.31
CA LYS A 24 -1.87 8.53 9.59
C LYS A 24 -3.22 7.82 9.42
N ILE A 25 -3.41 7.16 8.28
CA ILE A 25 -4.62 6.41 7.95
C ILE A 25 -4.34 4.92 8.16
N LEU A 26 -5.28 4.22 8.79
CA LEU A 26 -5.28 2.75 8.86
C LEU A 26 -5.92 2.21 7.58
N VAL A 27 -5.32 1.19 6.98
CA VAL A 27 -5.83 0.57 5.74
C VAL A 27 -5.60 -0.93 5.78
N GLU A 28 -6.46 -1.69 5.11
CA GLU A 28 -6.22 -3.13 4.92
C GLU A 28 -5.34 -3.39 3.67
N PRO A 29 -4.76 -4.59 3.53
CA PRO A 29 -3.84 -4.89 2.41
C PRO A 29 -4.43 -4.66 1.02
N GLY A 30 -5.71 -4.96 0.81
CA GLY A 30 -6.38 -4.75 -0.47
C GLY A 30 -6.42 -3.27 -0.90
N GLU A 31 -6.56 -2.37 0.07
CA GLU A 31 -6.66 -0.93 -0.16
C GLU A 31 -5.28 -0.27 -0.36
N ALA A 32 -4.21 -0.94 0.07
CA ALA A 32 -2.84 -0.48 -0.14
C ALA A 32 -2.30 -0.84 -1.55
N VAL A 33 -3.01 -1.66 -2.32
CA VAL A 33 -2.56 -2.16 -3.65
C VAL A 33 -2.29 -1.03 -4.63
N ALA A 34 -3.17 -0.02 -4.70
CA ALA A 34 -3.01 1.10 -5.62
C ALA A 34 -1.76 1.94 -5.28
N VAL A 35 -1.52 2.20 -3.99
CA VAL A 35 -0.33 2.92 -3.52
C VAL A 35 0.93 2.09 -3.76
N ALA A 36 0.89 0.78 -3.52
CA ALA A 36 2.01 -0.13 -3.78
C ALA A 36 2.37 -0.20 -5.27
N ALA A 37 1.37 -0.21 -6.15
CA ALA A 37 1.57 -0.18 -7.59
C ALA A 37 2.18 1.16 -8.04
N ALA A 38 1.62 2.28 -7.57
CA ALA A 38 2.15 3.60 -7.86
C ALA A 38 3.62 3.75 -7.42
N GLN A 39 3.96 3.27 -6.22
CA GLN A 39 5.33 3.32 -5.72
C GLN A 39 6.28 2.41 -6.51
N LYS A 40 5.84 1.20 -6.87
CA LYS A 40 6.67 0.24 -7.61
C LYS A 40 7.06 0.73 -9.00
N HIS A 41 6.21 1.54 -9.62
CA HIS A 41 6.33 2.03 -10.99
C HIS A 41 6.57 3.54 -11.02
N ALA A 42 7.24 4.08 -9.99
CA ALA A 42 7.40 5.52 -9.77
C ALA A 42 7.94 6.26 -11.01
N GLU A 43 8.87 5.62 -11.73
CA GLU A 43 9.46 6.10 -12.97
C GLU A 43 8.45 6.34 -14.11
N GLU A 44 7.36 5.57 -14.16
CA GLU A 44 6.32 5.71 -15.19
C GLU A 44 5.45 6.98 -14.98
N TRP A 45 5.52 7.54 -13.78
CA TRP A 45 4.73 8.69 -13.33
C TRP A 45 5.50 10.01 -13.35
N GLU A 46 6.76 10.02 -13.77
CA GLU A 46 7.57 11.23 -13.77
C GLU A 46 6.87 12.39 -14.52
N GLY A 47 6.81 13.56 -13.88
CA GLY A 47 6.13 14.74 -14.42
C GLY A 47 4.59 14.68 -14.42
N LYS A 48 3.97 13.63 -13.84
CA LYS A 48 2.51 13.49 -13.76
C LYS A 48 2.02 13.60 -12.31
N SER A 49 0.79 14.07 -12.14
CA SER A 49 0.08 13.94 -10.87
C SER A 49 -0.60 12.57 -10.82
N VAL A 50 -0.36 11.82 -9.74
CA VAL A 50 -0.93 10.48 -9.54
C VAL A 50 -1.90 10.51 -8.38
N VAL A 51 -3.06 9.88 -8.57
CA VAL A 51 -4.07 9.69 -7.53
C VAL A 51 -4.22 8.20 -7.27
N ALA A 52 -4.03 7.78 -6.02
CA ALA A 52 -4.36 6.45 -5.55
C ALA A 52 -5.61 6.55 -4.67
N ILE A 53 -6.61 5.71 -4.96
CA ILE A 53 -7.85 5.67 -4.18
C ILE A 53 -7.69 4.61 -3.10
N VAL A 54 -8.00 5.00 -1.87
CA VAL A 54 -8.11 4.14 -0.70
C VAL A 54 -9.54 4.29 -0.20
N SER A 55 -10.32 3.22 -0.28
CA SER A 55 -11.76 3.21 -0.01
C SER A 55 -12.12 2.69 1.39
N GLY A 56 -11.26 1.88 2.00
CA GLY A 56 -11.58 1.18 3.26
C GLY A 56 -10.41 1.04 4.25
N SER A 57 -10.76 0.75 5.51
CA SER A 57 -9.83 0.64 6.63
C SER A 57 -10.19 -0.44 7.65
N ASN A 58 -11.01 -1.42 7.29
CA ASN A 58 -11.49 -2.42 8.25
C ASN A 58 -10.42 -3.51 8.48
N ALA A 59 -9.31 -3.13 9.09
CA ALA A 59 -8.15 -3.98 9.32
C ALA A 59 -8.01 -4.38 10.79
N ASP A 60 -7.47 -5.58 11.02
CA ASP A 60 -7.05 -6.03 12.35
C ASP A 60 -5.85 -5.19 12.84
N LEU A 61 -5.95 -4.63 14.05
CA LEU A 61 -4.88 -3.80 14.61
C LEU A 61 -3.57 -4.56 14.83
N SER A 62 -3.62 -5.86 15.08
CA SER A 62 -2.45 -6.72 15.23
C SER A 62 -1.69 -6.82 13.91
N LEU A 63 -2.43 -6.99 12.80
CA LEU A 63 -1.86 -6.99 11.45
C LEU A 63 -1.18 -5.65 11.12
N ILE A 64 -1.82 -4.53 11.47
CA ILE A 64 -1.24 -3.21 11.24
C ILE A 64 -0.01 -2.98 12.10
N ALA A 65 -0.01 -3.44 13.35
CA ALA A 65 1.15 -3.36 14.23
C ALA A 65 2.36 -4.11 13.61
N ASP A 66 2.14 -5.30 13.05
CA ASP A 66 3.18 -6.06 12.35
C ASP A 66 3.73 -5.29 11.14
N CYS A 67 2.85 -4.68 10.33
CA CYS A 67 3.25 -3.82 9.20
C CYS A 67 4.06 -2.59 9.64
N ALA A 68 3.68 -1.99 10.77
CA ALA A 68 4.29 -0.77 11.28
C ALA A 68 5.71 -1.03 11.80
N LEU A 69 5.91 -2.17 12.47
CA LEU A 69 7.18 -2.57 13.08
C LEU A 69 8.22 -3.06 12.05
N GLY A 70 7.84 -3.22 10.78
CA GLY A 70 8.69 -3.87 9.78
C GLY A 70 9.02 -5.32 10.15
N ALA A 71 8.26 -5.88 11.09
CA ALA A 71 8.33 -7.29 11.41
C ALA A 71 7.95 -8.02 10.13
N SER A 72 8.86 -8.87 9.65
CA SER A 72 8.58 -9.82 8.57
C SER A 72 7.20 -10.43 8.82
N CYS A 73 6.21 -9.96 8.07
CA CYS A 73 4.86 -10.47 8.15
C CYS A 73 4.98 -11.91 7.67
N ARG A 74 5.06 -12.85 8.63
CA ARG A 74 5.13 -14.28 8.33
C ARG A 74 3.74 -14.68 7.85
N LEU A 75 3.54 -14.61 6.54
CA LEU A 75 2.53 -15.39 5.84
C LEU A 75 2.92 -16.87 5.89
#